data_AF-A0A5J4NIB0-F1
#
_entry.id   AF-A0A5J4NIB0-F1
#
_cell.length_a   1.000
_cell.length_b   1.000
_cell.length_c   1.000
_cell.angle_alpha   90.00
_cell.angle_beta   90.00
_cell.angle_gamma   90.00
#
_symmetry.space_group_name_H-M   'P 1'
#
loop_
_entity.id
_entity.type
_entity.pdbx_description
1 polymer ?
#
loop_
_entity_poly.entity_id
_entity_poly.type
_entity_poly.pdbx_seq_one_letter_code
_entity_poly.pdbx_strand_id
1 'polypeptide(L)'
;ISEEYLSGQWIMGDEKQLLDQYAHISALMYFGRGGTAPINSTEAVVLKPDNLQVDETEWIRKLNHYIEREKSVNTSQSKASFLQLSERNTLFGVSLFKAVTEGTSSDNSKPRSTMGSPEMSDNLRVLVGLCRAGMQIFDFHSRQPYKTYRFEEIASTRVNYQEQSGSCTEGAVFLTTTSGKVLILHLQQVRL
;
A
#
# COMPACT_ATOMS: atom_id res chain seq x y z
N ILE A 1 -6.80 4.66 -9.49
CA ILE A 1 -6.62 3.23 -9.81
C ILE A 1 -5.39 2.96 -10.67
N SER A 2 -5.35 3.24 -11.99
CA SER A 2 -4.14 2.93 -12.79
C SER A 2 -2.88 3.66 -12.31
N GLU A 3 -3.00 4.94 -11.93
CA GLU A 3 -1.89 5.71 -11.34
C GLU A 3 -1.50 5.21 -9.93
N GLU A 4 -2.48 4.77 -9.13
CA GLU A 4 -2.23 4.20 -7.80
C GLU A 4 -1.48 2.86 -7.92
N TYR A 5 -1.84 2.04 -8.91
CA TYR A 5 -1.11 0.83 -9.27
C TYR A 5 0.33 1.15 -9.69
N LEU A 6 0.53 2.10 -10.61
CA LEU A 6 1.85 2.48 -11.11
C LEU A 6 2.75 3.10 -10.04
N SER A 7 2.19 3.80 -9.06
CA SER A 7 2.97 4.29 -7.90
C SER A 7 3.61 3.18 -7.06
N GLY A 8 3.24 1.93 -7.32
CA GLY A 8 3.75 0.75 -6.62
C GLY A 8 3.26 0.66 -5.17
N GLN A 9 2.22 1.40 -4.79
CA GLN A 9 1.68 1.39 -3.44
C GLN A 9 1.04 0.05 -3.07
N TRP A 10 0.56 -0.69 -4.07
CA TRP A 10 -0.13 -1.98 -3.91
C TRP A 10 0.80 -3.19 -4.05
N ILE A 11 2.09 -2.99 -4.27
CA ILE A 11 3.04 -4.10 -4.37
C ILE A 11 3.23 -4.69 -2.98
N MET A 12 2.84 -5.95 -2.82
CA MET A 12 3.01 -6.73 -1.60
C MET A 12 3.76 -8.03 -1.91
N GLY A 13 4.54 -8.57 -0.98
CA GLY A 13 5.15 -9.91 -1.11
C GLY A 13 6.49 -9.97 -1.86
N ASP A 14 6.95 -11.20 -2.13
CA ASP A 14 8.20 -11.45 -2.87
C ASP A 14 8.01 -11.08 -4.36
N GLU A 15 8.69 -10.01 -4.76
CA GLU A 15 8.57 -9.40 -6.08
C GLU A 15 8.87 -10.37 -7.23
N LYS A 16 9.72 -11.38 -7.00
CA LYS A 16 10.04 -12.40 -8.03
C LYS A 16 8.90 -13.37 -8.26
N GLN A 17 8.12 -13.68 -7.22
CA GLN A 17 6.96 -14.59 -7.34
C GLN A 17 5.76 -13.89 -7.97
N LEU A 18 5.69 -12.56 -7.84
CA LEU A 18 4.56 -11.75 -8.27
C LEU A 18 4.80 -10.97 -9.56
N LEU A 19 6.02 -11.01 -10.10
CA LEU A 19 6.38 -10.42 -11.40
C LEU A 19 5.40 -10.84 -12.51
N ASP A 20 5.03 -12.12 -12.57
CA ASP A 20 4.08 -12.61 -13.57
C ASP A 20 2.68 -11.99 -13.40
N GLN A 21 2.24 -11.79 -12.17
CA GLN A 21 0.97 -11.15 -11.88
C GLN A 21 0.99 -9.66 -12.25
N TYR A 22 2.04 -8.94 -11.89
CA TYR A 22 2.16 -7.51 -12.23
C TYR A 22 2.34 -7.28 -13.73
N ALA A 23 3.11 -8.13 -14.42
CA ALA A 23 3.24 -8.07 -15.88
C ALA A 23 1.88 -8.30 -16.57
N HIS A 24 1.08 -9.26 -16.08
CA HIS A 24 -0.26 -9.50 -16.59
C HIS A 24 -1.21 -8.31 -16.34
N ILE A 25 -1.22 -7.75 -15.12
CA ILE A 25 -2.04 -6.57 -14.80
C ILE A 25 -1.64 -5.38 -15.67
N SER A 26 -0.34 -5.14 -15.88
CA SER A 26 0.18 -4.08 -16.74
C SER A 26 -0.20 -4.28 -18.21
N ALA A 27 -0.22 -5.52 -18.72
CA ALA A 27 -0.71 -5.83 -20.06
C ALA A 27 -2.21 -5.52 -20.23
N LEU A 28 -3.04 -5.89 -19.25
CA LEU A 28 -4.47 -5.55 -19.26
C LEU A 28 -4.69 -4.03 -19.18
N MET A 29 -3.89 -3.32 -18.39
CA MET A 29 -3.91 -1.86 -18.34
C MET A 29 -3.55 -1.23 -19.69
N TYR A 30 -2.55 -1.77 -20.41
CA TYR A 30 -2.16 -1.29 -21.74
C TYR A 30 -3.31 -1.41 -22.75
N PHE A 31 -3.92 -2.58 -22.88
CA PHE A 31 -5.07 -2.77 -23.77
C PHE A 31 -6.31 -2.00 -23.31
N GLY A 32 -6.50 -1.85 -22.00
CA GLY A 32 -7.56 -1.02 -21.42
C GLY A 32 -7.40 0.47 -21.75
N ARG A 33 -6.16 0.94 -21.98
CA ARG A 33 -5.86 2.29 -22.47
C ARG A 33 -6.00 2.43 -24.00
N GLY A 34 -6.33 1.35 -24.71
CA GLY A 34 -6.40 1.32 -26.17
C GLY A 34 -5.07 1.01 -26.86
N GLY A 35 -4.08 0.51 -26.11
CA GLY A 35 -2.82 0.06 -26.67
C GLY A 35 -3.00 -1.12 -27.64
N THR A 36 -2.07 -1.27 -28.57
CA THR A 36 -2.10 -2.32 -29.59
C THR A 36 -0.74 -2.99 -29.68
N ALA A 37 -0.71 -4.33 -29.80
CA ALA A 37 0.54 -5.04 -29.99
C ALA A 37 1.15 -4.74 -31.39
N PRO A 38 2.49 -4.69 -31.52
CA PRO A 38 3.49 -4.82 -30.45
C PRO A 38 3.68 -3.53 -29.65
N ILE A 39 4.02 -3.67 -28.36
CA ILE A 39 4.37 -2.53 -27.51
C ILE A 39 5.82 -2.10 -27.77
N ASN A 40 6.11 -0.79 -27.66
CA ASN A 40 7.50 -0.32 -27.71
C ASN A 40 8.18 -0.36 -26.32
N SER A 41 9.51 -0.33 -26.28
CA SER A 41 10.26 -0.44 -25.02
C SER A 41 9.96 0.70 -24.06
N THR A 42 9.78 1.93 -24.55
CA THR A 42 9.48 3.10 -23.72
C THR A 42 8.11 2.97 -23.04
N GLU A 43 7.09 2.57 -23.78
CA GLU A 43 5.76 2.29 -23.24
C GLU A 43 5.81 1.15 -22.21
N ALA A 44 6.59 0.10 -22.50
CA ALA A 44 6.75 -1.02 -21.58
C ALA A 44 7.36 -0.58 -20.24
N VAL A 45 8.37 0.30 -20.25
CA VAL A 45 8.99 0.84 -19.02
C VAL A 45 7.99 1.66 -18.20
N VAL A 46 7.19 2.51 -18.84
CA VAL A 46 6.19 3.36 -18.15
C VAL A 46 5.05 2.54 -17.51
N LEU A 47 4.84 1.29 -17.96
CA LEU A 47 3.86 0.39 -17.36
C LEU A 47 4.40 -0.40 -16.15
N LYS A 48 5.68 -0.21 -15.79
CA LYS A 48 6.30 -0.82 -14.61
C LYS A 48 5.89 -0.03 -13.36
N PRO A 49 5.39 -0.69 -12.30
CA PRO A 49 5.21 -0.03 -11.02
C PRO A 49 6.54 0.48 -10.43
N ASP A 50 6.56 1.71 -9.91
CA ASP A 50 7.78 2.43 -9.50
C ASP A 50 8.62 1.69 -8.45
N ASN A 51 7.97 1.00 -7.52
CA ASN A 51 8.66 0.31 -6.42
C ASN A 51 9.10 -1.12 -6.78
N LEU A 52 8.79 -1.62 -7.98
CA LEU A 52 9.13 -3.00 -8.38
C LEU A 52 10.63 -3.12 -8.71
N GLN A 53 11.39 -3.86 -7.90
CA GLN A 53 12.84 -4.08 -8.06
C GLN A 53 13.11 -5.24 -9.03
N VAL A 54 12.78 -5.01 -10.31
CA VAL A 54 13.06 -5.95 -11.40
C VAL A 54 13.83 -5.23 -12.50
N ASP A 55 14.79 -5.94 -13.09
CA ASP A 55 15.56 -5.47 -14.24
C ASP A 55 14.64 -5.11 -15.41
N GLU A 56 14.93 -4.01 -16.10
CA GLU A 56 14.09 -3.53 -17.20
C GLU A 56 14.00 -4.54 -18.34
N THR A 57 15.07 -5.27 -18.63
CA THR A 57 15.10 -6.29 -19.68
C THR A 57 14.16 -7.44 -19.33
N GLU A 58 14.20 -7.89 -18.07
CA GLU A 58 13.33 -8.95 -17.59
C GLU A 58 11.86 -8.51 -17.57
N TRP A 59 11.61 -7.28 -17.12
CA TRP A 59 10.27 -6.68 -17.12
C TRP A 59 9.69 -6.60 -18.52
N ILE A 60 10.42 -6.02 -19.48
CA ILE A 60 9.99 -5.87 -20.87
C ILE A 60 9.71 -7.24 -21.49
N ARG A 61 10.58 -8.24 -21.23
CA ARG A 61 10.38 -9.61 -21.72
C ARG A 61 9.09 -10.23 -21.20
N LYS A 62 8.82 -10.10 -19.90
CA LYS A 62 7.61 -10.64 -19.25
C LYS A 62 6.35 -9.91 -19.72
N LEU A 63 6.39 -8.58 -19.82
CA LEU A 63 5.26 -7.79 -20.29
C LEU A 63 4.89 -8.13 -21.74
N ASN A 64 5.89 -8.23 -22.62
CA ASN A 64 5.66 -8.63 -24.03
C ASN A 64 4.98 -10.00 -24.13
N HIS A 65 5.41 -10.97 -23.31
CA HIS A 65 4.78 -12.29 -23.27
C HIS A 65 3.27 -12.21 -22.97
N TYR A 66 2.85 -11.38 -22.01
CA TYR A 66 1.43 -11.20 -21.70
C TYR A 66 0.69 -10.36 -22.75
N ILE A 67 1.35 -9.38 -23.36
CA ILE A 67 0.74 -8.59 -24.45
C ILE A 67 0.43 -9.47 -25.67
N GLU A 68 1.33 -10.38 -26.03
CA GLU A 68 1.10 -11.34 -27.11
C GLU A 68 -0.03 -12.33 -26.80
N ARG A 69 -0.15 -12.72 -25.53
CA ARG A 69 -1.19 -13.64 -25.05
C ARG A 69 -2.58 -12.98 -25.02
N GLU A 70 -2.68 -11.73 -24.58
CA GLU A 70 -3.94 -11.00 -24.37
C GLU A 70 -4.38 -10.15 -25.58
N LYS A 71 -3.66 -10.22 -26.72
CA LYS A 71 -3.91 -9.40 -27.92
C LYS A 71 -5.31 -9.49 -28.53
N SER A 72 -6.07 -10.53 -28.22
CA SER A 72 -7.43 -10.74 -28.72
C SER A 72 -8.51 -10.16 -27.81
N VAL A 73 -8.14 -9.65 -26.63
CA VAL A 73 -9.08 -9.11 -25.65
C VAL A 73 -9.47 -7.70 -26.04
N ASN A 74 -10.78 -7.42 -26.06
CA ASN A 74 -11.26 -6.08 -26.37
C ASN A 74 -11.02 -5.10 -25.21
N THR A 75 -10.92 -3.81 -25.51
CA THR A 75 -10.62 -2.76 -24.52
C THR A 75 -11.53 -2.80 -23.28
N SER A 76 -12.82 -3.05 -23.46
CA SER A 76 -13.79 -3.11 -22.34
C SER A 76 -13.54 -4.31 -21.43
N GLN A 77 -13.24 -5.47 -22.00
CA GLN A 77 -12.87 -6.68 -21.25
C GLN A 77 -11.54 -6.49 -20.53
N SER A 78 -10.54 -5.88 -21.18
CA SER A 78 -9.26 -5.59 -20.53
C SER A 78 -9.43 -4.68 -19.31
N LYS A 79 -10.28 -3.64 -19.41
CA LYS A 79 -10.62 -2.77 -18.28
C LYS A 79 -11.30 -3.55 -17.14
N ALA A 80 -12.28 -4.38 -17.46
CA ALA A 80 -12.99 -5.19 -16.46
C ALA A 80 -12.04 -6.18 -15.76
N SER A 81 -11.22 -6.91 -16.52
CA SER A 81 -10.24 -7.87 -15.99
C SER A 81 -9.17 -7.17 -15.14
N PHE A 82 -8.70 -5.98 -15.57
CA PHE A 82 -7.76 -5.16 -14.79
C PHE A 82 -8.34 -4.81 -13.42
N LEU A 83 -9.59 -4.34 -13.37
CA LEU A 83 -10.25 -4.01 -12.11
C LEU A 83 -10.44 -5.25 -11.24
N GLN A 84 -10.91 -6.36 -11.82
CA GLN A 84 -11.21 -7.58 -11.10
C GLN A 84 -9.94 -8.23 -10.49
N LEU A 85 -8.80 -8.14 -11.16
CA LEU A 85 -7.51 -8.58 -10.61
C LEU A 85 -6.98 -7.63 -9.56
N SER A 86 -7.16 -6.32 -9.78
CA SER A 86 -6.72 -5.29 -8.84
C SER A 86 -7.51 -5.36 -7.53
N GLU A 87 -8.81 -5.64 -7.57
CA GLU A 87 -9.70 -5.82 -6.41
C GLU A 87 -9.27 -6.95 -5.46
N ARG A 88 -8.50 -7.93 -5.95
CA ARG A 88 -7.96 -9.01 -5.10
C ARG A 88 -6.84 -8.53 -4.18
N ASN A 89 -6.28 -7.36 -4.45
CA ASN A 89 -5.26 -6.77 -3.61
C ASN A 89 -5.90 -6.16 -2.36
N THR A 90 -5.38 -6.47 -1.17
CA THR A 90 -5.92 -5.94 0.09
C THR A 90 -5.78 -4.42 0.21
N LEU A 91 -4.84 -3.82 -0.53
CA LEU A 91 -4.61 -2.38 -0.57
C LEU A 91 -5.44 -1.67 -1.66
N PHE A 92 -6.26 -2.41 -2.41
CA PHE A 92 -7.12 -1.84 -3.45
C PHE A 92 -8.12 -0.85 -2.87
N GLY A 93 -8.13 0.38 -3.42
CA GLY A 93 -9.00 1.46 -2.95
C GLY A 93 -8.67 1.96 -1.54
N VAL A 94 -7.49 1.63 -1.01
CA VAL A 94 -7.02 2.10 0.30
C VAL A 94 -6.14 3.34 0.09
N SER A 95 -6.50 4.45 0.75
CA SER A 95 -5.63 5.63 0.82
C SER A 95 -4.53 5.40 1.85
N LEU A 96 -3.28 5.28 1.41
CA LEU A 96 -2.14 4.93 2.26
C LEU A 96 -1.31 6.16 2.67
N PHE A 97 -0.99 6.24 3.96
CA PHE A 97 -0.17 7.29 4.56
C PHE A 97 1.01 6.68 5.31
N LYS A 98 2.22 7.18 5.08
CA LYS A 98 3.40 6.76 5.83
C LYS A 98 3.36 7.42 7.22
N ALA A 99 3.56 6.62 8.25
CA ALA A 99 3.62 7.11 9.62
C ALA A 99 4.64 6.30 10.44
N VAL A 100 4.97 6.83 11.61
CA VAL A 100 5.75 6.17 12.64
C VAL A 100 4.84 6.05 13.86
N THR A 101 4.77 4.86 14.45
CA THR A 101 4.12 4.64 15.74
C THR A 101 5.19 4.39 16.78
N GLU A 102 5.00 4.92 17.98
CA GLU A 102 5.76 4.47 19.13
C GLU A 102 5.37 3.01 19.38
N GLY A 103 6.36 2.12 19.45
CA GLY A 103 6.11 0.74 19.82
C GLY A 103 5.61 0.70 21.25
N THR A 104 4.32 0.41 21.46
CA THR A 104 3.85 0.00 22.78
C THR A 104 4.49 -1.34 23.07
N SER A 105 5.56 -1.36 23.85
CA SER A 105 6.11 -2.55 24.50
C SER A 105 5.09 -3.06 25.53
N SER A 106 4.01 -3.67 25.04
CA SER A 106 3.08 -4.45 25.83
C SER A 106 2.82 -5.76 25.11
N ASP A 107 3.89 -6.55 25.00
CA ASP A 107 3.77 -7.98 24.79
C ASP A 107 4.72 -8.64 25.78
N ASN A 108 4.16 -9.29 26.80
CA ASN A 108 4.87 -9.99 27.89
C ASN A 108 5.60 -11.27 27.39
N SER A 109 6.03 -11.32 26.13
CA SER A 109 6.53 -12.50 25.45
C SER A 109 7.97 -12.36 24.91
N LYS A 110 8.70 -11.29 25.24
CA LYS A 110 10.15 -11.20 24.98
C LYS A 110 10.98 -11.43 26.25
N PRO A 111 12.05 -12.26 26.19
CA PRO A 111 12.88 -12.56 27.35
C PRO A 111 13.63 -11.31 27.79
N ARG A 112 13.50 -11.01 29.08
CA ARG A 112 14.06 -9.87 29.78
C ARG A 112 15.60 -9.93 29.75
N SER A 113 16.25 -9.20 28.84
CA SER A 113 17.71 -8.99 28.93
C SER A 113 17.99 -7.89 29.94
N THR A 114 18.58 -8.28 31.05
CA THR A 114 19.10 -7.42 32.12
C THR A 114 20.21 -6.48 31.65
N MET A 115 20.23 -5.30 32.26
CA MET A 115 21.30 -4.30 32.33
C MET A 115 21.45 -3.29 31.17
N GLY A 116 20.93 -2.08 31.42
CA GLY A 116 21.69 -0.85 31.26
C GLY A 116 21.70 -0.22 29.87
N SER A 117 20.60 0.42 29.47
CA SER A 117 20.55 1.59 28.57
C SER A 117 19.16 2.22 28.63
N PRO A 118 19.01 3.56 28.50
CA PRO A 118 17.71 4.20 28.51
C PRO A 118 16.90 3.71 27.31
N GLU A 119 15.66 3.33 27.55
CA GLU A 119 14.69 2.76 26.61
C GLU A 119 14.57 3.65 25.36
N MET A 120 15.27 3.28 24.27
CA MET A 120 14.89 3.76 22.95
C MET A 120 13.59 3.04 22.59
N SER A 121 12.47 3.75 22.65
CA SER A 121 11.22 3.30 22.04
C SER A 121 11.52 2.98 20.57
N ASP A 122 11.50 1.69 20.20
CA ASP A 122 11.65 1.28 18.82
C ASP A 122 10.48 1.86 18.01
N ASN A 123 10.76 2.97 17.35
CA ASN A 123 9.84 3.65 16.45
C ASN A 123 9.55 2.73 15.27
N LEU A 124 8.33 2.17 15.24
CA LEU A 124 7.89 1.26 14.19
C LEU A 124 7.38 2.08 13.01
N ARG A 125 7.97 1.86 11.84
CA ARG A 125 7.47 2.41 10.57
C ARG A 125 6.22 1.64 10.16
N VAL A 126 5.16 2.36 9.86
CA VAL A 126 3.85 1.80 9.54
C VAL A 126 3.23 2.51 8.36
N LEU A 127 2.25 1.85 7.74
CA LEU A 127 1.36 2.46 6.76
C LEU A 127 -0.04 2.52 7.36
N VAL A 128 -0.63 3.70 7.33
CA VAL A 128 -2.00 3.92 7.76
C VAL A 128 -2.85 3.95 6.50
N GLY A 129 -3.71 2.95 6.34
CA GLY A 129 -4.67 2.89 5.25
C GLY A 129 -6.05 3.32 5.70
N LEU A 130 -6.68 4.19 4.91
CA LEU A 130 -8.10 4.53 5.05
C LEU A 130 -8.89 3.88 3.93
N CYS A 131 -9.93 3.14 4.29
CA CYS A 131 -10.82 2.48 3.35
C CYS A 131 -12.27 2.53 3.85
N ARG A 132 -13.21 2.01 3.05
CA ARG A 132 -14.64 1.96 3.43
C ARG A 132 -14.94 1.25 4.75
N ALA A 133 -14.06 0.34 5.18
CA ALA A 133 -14.26 -0.45 6.39
C ALA A 133 -13.71 0.25 7.65
N GLY A 134 -12.93 1.31 7.50
CA GLY A 134 -12.28 1.99 8.61
C GLY A 134 -10.84 2.38 8.34
N MET A 135 -10.09 2.52 9.43
CA MET A 135 -8.65 2.74 9.43
C MET A 135 -7.93 1.42 9.69
N GLN A 136 -6.97 1.09 8.84
CA GLN A 136 -6.12 -0.08 8.98
C GLN A 136 -4.67 0.37 9.14
N ILE A 137 -3.92 -0.31 10.00
CA ILE A 137 -2.49 -0.10 10.14
C ILE A 137 -1.76 -1.35 9.67
N PHE A 138 -0.85 -1.13 8.72
CA PHE A 138 -0.06 -2.15 8.06
C PHE A 138 1.40 -2.01 8.47
N ASP A 139 2.08 -3.14 8.57
CA ASP A 139 3.53 -3.14 8.66
C ASP A 139 4.14 -2.59 7.36
N PHE A 140 5.16 -1.75 7.48
CA PHE A 140 5.72 -1.02 6.34
C PHE A 140 6.36 -1.94 5.28
N HIS A 141 6.94 -3.07 5.70
CA HIS A 141 7.71 -3.95 4.81
C HIS A 141 6.85 -5.11 4.28
N SER A 142 6.18 -5.83 5.17
CA SER A 142 5.33 -6.98 4.82
C SER A 142 4.00 -6.56 4.19
N ARG A 143 3.58 -5.30 4.39
CA ARG A 143 2.28 -4.76 3.96
C ARG A 143 1.09 -5.54 4.50
N GLN A 144 1.30 -6.35 5.54
CA GLN A 144 0.23 -7.07 6.21
C GLN A 144 -0.47 -6.17 7.23
N PRO A 145 -1.81 -6.20 7.29
CA PRO A 145 -2.55 -5.47 8.31
C PRO A 145 -2.31 -6.11 9.68
N TYR A 146 -1.93 -5.31 10.67
CA TYR A 146 -1.79 -5.78 12.06
C TYR A 146 -2.86 -5.20 13.00
N LYS A 147 -3.49 -4.08 12.63
CA LYS A 147 -4.58 -3.50 13.41
C LYS A 147 -5.63 -2.84 12.52
N THR A 148 -6.90 -3.02 12.86
CA THR A 148 -8.04 -2.40 12.15
C THR A 148 -8.94 -1.72 13.16
N TYR A 149 -9.40 -0.52 12.83
CA TYR A 149 -10.36 0.27 13.60
C TYR A 149 -11.51 0.64 12.70
N ARG A 150 -12.72 0.22 13.05
CA ARG A 150 -13.92 0.66 12.33
C ARG A 150 -14.22 2.11 12.67
N PHE A 151 -14.89 2.85 11.78
CA PHE A 151 -15.11 4.28 12.02
C PHE A 151 -15.95 4.55 13.26
N GLU A 152 -16.88 3.64 13.57
CA GLU A 152 -17.73 3.66 14.77
C GLU A 152 -16.95 3.42 16.08
N GLU A 153 -15.76 2.83 16.02
CA GLU A 153 -14.91 2.54 17.19
C GLU A 153 -13.97 3.70 17.52
N ILE A 154 -13.80 4.65 16.59
CA ILE A 154 -12.91 5.79 16.78
C ILE A 154 -13.69 6.88 17.54
N ALA A 155 -13.33 7.20 18.78
CA ALA A 155 -14.05 8.22 19.53
C ALA A 155 -13.68 9.65 19.06
N SER A 156 -12.39 9.91 18.81
CA SER A 156 -11.91 11.22 18.38
C SER A 156 -10.58 11.12 17.63
N THR A 157 -10.29 12.12 16.80
CA THR A 157 -9.03 12.27 16.06
C THR A 157 -8.47 13.66 16.29
N ARG A 158 -7.15 13.78 16.50
CA ARG A 158 -6.46 15.06 16.73
C ARG A 158 -5.13 15.07 16.01
N VAL A 159 -4.74 16.22 15.45
CA VAL A 159 -3.42 16.46 14.87
C VAL A 159 -2.74 17.53 15.71
N ASN A 160 -1.57 17.17 16.22
CA ASN A 160 -0.69 18.07 16.95
C ASN A 160 0.57 18.31 16.10
N TYR A 161 1.08 19.55 16.10
CA TYR A 161 2.30 19.92 15.36
C TYR A 161 3.57 19.84 16.22
N GLN A 162 3.42 19.51 17.49
CA GLN A 162 4.50 19.22 18.43
C GLN A 162 4.35 17.76 18.86
N GLU A 163 5.46 17.03 18.92
CA GLU A 163 5.49 15.70 19.53
C GLU A 163 5.04 15.84 20.99
N GLN A 164 3.81 15.44 21.26
CA GLN A 164 3.33 15.31 22.63
C GLN A 164 3.57 13.86 23.04
N SER A 165 4.48 13.67 24.00
CA SER A 165 4.49 12.51 24.87
C SER A 165 3.26 12.58 25.79
N GLY A 166 2.09 12.34 25.19
CA GLY A 166 0.83 12.30 25.92
C GLY A 166 0.81 11.09 26.85
N SER A 167 0.43 11.30 28.11
CA SER A 167 0.17 10.21 29.05
C SER A 167 -0.79 9.21 28.41
N CYS A 168 -0.35 7.96 28.32
CA CYS A 168 -1.03 6.83 27.73
C CYS A 168 -2.50 6.79 28.17
N THR A 169 -3.40 7.25 27.31
CA THR A 169 -4.83 6.97 27.46
C THR A 169 -5.04 5.60 26.83
N GLU A 170 -5.52 4.66 27.63
CA GLU A 170 -5.74 3.28 27.18
C GLU A 170 -6.63 3.28 25.92
N GLY A 171 -6.16 2.64 24.85
CA GLY A 171 -6.84 2.61 23.55
C GLY A 171 -6.50 3.75 22.58
N ALA A 172 -5.64 4.71 22.94
CA ALA A 172 -5.16 5.73 22.01
C ALA A 172 -4.07 5.19 21.05
N VAL A 173 -4.03 5.72 19.83
CA VAL A 173 -2.98 5.45 18.84
C VAL A 173 -2.28 6.75 18.52
N PHE A 174 -0.97 6.79 18.72
CA PHE A 174 -0.13 7.93 18.39
C PHE A 174 0.62 7.64 17.09
N LEU A 175 0.44 8.53 16.11
CA LEU A 175 1.02 8.39 14.78
C LEU A 175 1.74 9.69 14.42
N THR A 176 3.04 9.59 14.19
CA THR A 176 3.85 10.69 13.67
C THR A 176 3.93 10.59 12.16
N THR A 177 3.41 11.60 11.45
CA THR A 177 3.39 11.63 9.97
C THR A 177 3.56 13.06 9.45
N THR A 178 4.21 13.20 8.30
CA THR A 178 4.29 14.49 7.58
C THR A 178 2.96 14.86 6.90
N SER A 179 2.02 13.92 6.79
CA SER A 179 0.75 14.07 6.07
C SER A 179 -0.47 14.19 7.00
N GLY A 180 -0.27 14.58 8.26
CA GLY A 180 -1.32 14.55 9.29
C GLY A 180 -2.58 15.35 8.93
N LYS A 181 -2.42 16.52 8.30
CA LYS A 181 -3.55 17.35 7.81
C LYS A 181 -4.42 16.58 6.82
N VAL A 182 -3.80 15.93 5.83
CA VAL A 182 -4.52 15.20 4.77
C VAL A 182 -5.20 13.96 5.36
N LEU A 183 -4.51 13.25 6.25
CA LEU A 183 -5.05 12.09 6.95
C LEU A 183 -6.33 12.42 7.73
N ILE A 184 -6.33 13.52 8.51
CA ILE A 184 -7.52 13.95 9.25
C ILE A 184 -8.65 14.38 8.31
N LEU A 185 -8.35 15.11 7.24
CA LEU A 185 -9.38 15.54 6.30
C LEU A 185 -10.06 14.32 5.66
N HIS A 186 -9.31 13.30 5.27
CA HIS A 186 -9.89 12.04 4.77
C HIS A 186 -10.71 11.34 5.86
N LEU A 187 -10.24 11.26 7.10
CA LEU A 187 -11.02 10.68 8.21
C LEU A 187 -12.34 11.41 8.47
N GLN A 188 -12.36 12.73 8.32
CA GLN A 188 -13.58 13.54 8.46
C GLN A 188 -14.54 13.35 7.29
N GLN A 189 -14.03 13.27 6.06
CA GLN A 189 -14.84 13.04 4.86
C GLN A 189 -15.54 11.67 4.87
N VAL A 190 -14.87 10.63 5.39
CA VAL A 190 -15.42 9.27 5.42
C VAL A 190 -16.41 9.05 6.58
N ARG A 191 -16.47 9.98 7.55
CA ARG A 191 -17.43 9.96 8.66
C ARG A 191 -18.77 10.63 8.37
N LEU A 192 -18.81 11.46 7.32
CA LEU A 192 -20.03 12.16 6.87
C LEU A 192 -20.79 11.29 5.87
#